data_AF-A0A399Q6C7-F1
#
_entry.id   AF-A0A399Q6C7-F1
#
_cell.length_a   1.000
_cell.length_b   1.000
_cell.length_c   1.000
_cell.angle_alpha   90.00
_cell.angle_beta   90.00
_cell.angle_gamma   90.00
#
_symmetry.space_group_name_H-M   'P 1'
#
loop_
_entity.id
_entity.type
_entity.pdbx_description
1 polymer ?
#
loop_
_entity_poly.entity_id
_entity_poly.type
_entity_poly.pdbx_seq_one_letter_code
_entity_poly.pdbx_strand_id
1 'polypeptide(L)' 'MGWNDHVDWELNDAINDLIDEGLLEEGTPAYGVAQQVIHSGIESLSKDQRRVWDRYVWEPLARRQEKLEIQRIVDSNPK' A
#
# COMPACT_ATOMS: atom_id res chain seq x y z
N MET A 1 -21.46 -4.15 5.44
CA MET A 1 -20.65 -5.06 6.29
C MET A 1 -19.49 -5.55 5.43
N GLY A 2 -18.24 -5.40 5.89
CA GLY A 2 -17.11 -6.18 5.37
C GLY A 2 -16.01 -5.50 4.52
N TRP A 3 -15.88 -4.17 4.50
CA TRP A 3 -14.76 -3.51 3.76
C TRP A 3 -13.44 -3.41 4.57
N ASN A 4 -13.46 -3.74 5.87
CA ASN A 4 -12.34 -3.50 6.78
C ASN A 4 -11.50 -4.75 7.09
N ASP A 5 -11.82 -5.91 6.51
CA ASP A 5 -11.09 -7.17 6.79
C ASP A 5 -10.20 -7.60 5.60
N HIS A 6 -10.47 -7.09 4.39
CA HIS A 6 -9.70 -7.43 3.19
C HIS A 6 -8.52 -6.48 2.96
N VAL A 7 -8.67 -5.20 3.34
CA VAL A 7 -7.66 -4.16 3.15
C VAL A 7 -6.38 -4.43 3.96
N ASP A 8 -6.48 -4.98 5.18
CA ASP A 8 -5.31 -5.24 6.02
C ASP A 8 -4.39 -6.35 5.46
N TRP A 9 -4.97 -7.40 4.85
CA TRP A 9 -4.18 -8.46 4.23
C TRP A 9 -3.58 -8.01 2.89
N GLU A 10 -4.36 -7.31 2.05
CA GLU A 10 -3.88 -6.74 0.79
C GLU A 10 -2.81 -5.67 1.02
N LEU A 11 -2.91 -4.88 2.09
CA LEU A 11 -1.92 -3.85 2.40
C LEU A 11 -0.59 -4.46 2.81
N ASN A 12 -0.60 -5.49 3.65
CA ASN A 12 0.64 -6.18 4.02
C ASN A 12 1.32 -6.81 2.79
N ASP A 13 0.56 -7.48 1.93
CA ASP A 13 1.08 -8.06 0.68
C ASP A 13 1.64 -6.97 -0.24
N ALA A 14 0.88 -5.88 -0.44
CA ALA A 14 1.29 -4.81 -1.31
C ALA A 14 2.54 -4.07 -0.80
N ILE A 15 2.72 -3.94 0.52
CA ILE A 15 3.95 -3.39 1.09
C ILE A 15 5.13 -4.35 0.94
N ASN A 16 4.93 -5.66 1.08
CA ASN A 16 5.98 -6.64 0.79
C ASN A 16 6.43 -6.59 -0.67
N ASP A 17 5.49 -6.41 -1.59
CA ASP A 17 5.80 -6.26 -3.01
C ASP A 17 6.57 -4.96 -3.30
N LEU A 18 6.22 -3.84 -2.64
CA LEU A 18 7.01 -2.62 -2.75
C LEU A 18 8.46 -2.82 -2.28
N ILE A 19 8.69 -3.71 -1.31
CA ILE A 19 10.03 -4.06 -0.85
C ILE A 19 10.76 -4.92 -1.89
N ASP A 20 10.07 -5.93 -2.45
CA ASP A 20 10.61 -6.79 -3.50
C ASP A 20 10.97 -6.00 -4.77
N GLU A 21 10.13 -5.04 -5.16
CA GLU A 21 10.38 -4.12 -6.28
C GLU A 21 11.49 -3.08 -5.97
N GLY A 22 11.98 -3.00 -4.74
CA GLY A 22 12.97 -2.01 -4.29
C GLY A 22 12.43 -0.57 -4.21
N LEU A 23 11.10 -0.41 -4.16
CA LEU A 23 10.42 0.87 -4.00
C LEU A 23 10.35 1.29 -2.52
N LEU A 24 10.39 0.31 -1.61
CA LEU A 24 10.49 0.50 -0.18
C LEU A 24 11.69 -0.30 0.34
N GLU A 25 12.47 0.26 1.26
CA GLU A 25 13.66 -0.41 1.78
C GLU A 25 13.53 -0.65 3.29
N GLU A 26 13.84 -1.87 3.73
CA GLU A 26 13.77 -2.26 5.14
C GLU A 26 14.75 -1.43 5.97
N GLY A 27 14.29 -0.95 7.14
CA GLY A 27 15.09 -0.06 8.00
C GLY A 27 15.00 1.43 7.63
N THR A 28 14.28 1.80 6.56
CA THR A 28 13.94 3.20 6.30
C THR A 28 12.80 3.68 7.19
N PRO A 29 12.67 5.00 7.44
CA PRO A 29 11.53 5.55 8.15
C PRO A 29 10.20 5.25 7.44
N ALA A 30 10.18 5.11 6.11
CA ALA A 30 8.98 4.72 5.37
C ALA A 30 8.54 3.29 5.70
N TYR A 31 9.48 2.35 5.84
CA TYR A 31 9.20 0.98 6.27
C TYR A 31 8.64 0.91 7.69
N GLY A 32 9.22 1.66 8.63
CA GLY A 32 8.69 1.71 10.00
C GLY A 32 7.28 2.29 10.08
N VAL A 33 7.01 3.37 9.33
CA VAL A 33 5.67 3.94 9.17
C VAL A 33 4.72 2.91 8.54
N ALA A 34 5.19 2.16 7.55
CA ALA A 34 4.40 1.16 6.87
C ALA A 34 3.94 0.03 7.80
N GLN A 35 4.86 -0.53 8.58
CA GLN A 35 4.52 -1.52 9.59
C GLN A 35 3.56 -0.97 10.64
N GLN A 36 3.74 0.28 11.08
CA GLN A 36 2.84 0.89 12.04
C GLN A 36 1.40 0.99 11.50
N VAL A 37 1.22 1.30 10.21
CA VAL A 37 -0.11 1.29 9.58
C VAL A 37 -0.69 -0.11 9.53
N ILE A 38 0.11 -1.14 9.21
CA ILE A 38 -0.35 -2.53 9.20
C ILE A 38 -0.82 -2.97 10.60
N HIS A 39 -0.11 -2.56 11.66
CA HIS A 39 -0.41 -3.00 13.02
C HIS A 39 -1.46 -2.16 13.75
N SER A 40 -1.57 -0.87 13.47
CA SER A 40 -2.42 0.08 14.22
C SER A 40 -3.30 0.96 13.34
N GLY A 41 -3.28 0.77 12.02
CA GLY A 41 -4.03 1.58 11.08
C GLY A 41 -3.42 2.95 10.80
N ILE A 42 -3.86 3.57 9.71
CA ILE A 42 -3.36 4.88 9.25
C ILE A 42 -3.69 6.03 10.21
N GLU A 43 -4.73 5.87 11.03
CA GLU A 43 -5.13 6.84 12.04
C GLU A 43 -4.13 6.97 13.20
N SER A 44 -3.32 5.93 13.42
CA SER A 44 -2.26 5.92 14.43
C SER A 44 -1.05 6.78 14.02
N LEU A 45 -0.96 7.19 12.75
CA LEU A 45 0.14 8.00 12.26
C LEU A 45 0.02 9.47 12.70
N SER A 46 1.14 10.02 13.17
CA SER A 46 1.32 11.47 13.32
C SER A 46 1.39 12.18 11.97
N LYS A 47 1.16 13.51 11.94
CA LYS A 47 1.13 14.30 10.69
C LYS A 47 2.39 14.13 9.83
N ASP A 48 3.58 14.14 10.45
CA ASP A 48 4.84 13.93 9.76
C ASP A 48 4.97 12.51 9.20
N GLN A 49 4.55 11.50 9.97
CA GLN A 49 4.55 10.11 9.52
C GLN A 49 3.55 9.89 8.39
N ARG A 50 2.39 10.53 8.46
CA ARG A 50 1.38 10.50 7.40
C ARG A 50 1.91 11.11 6.11
N ARG A 51 2.75 12.15 6.19
CA ARG A 51 3.41 12.73 5.01
C ARG A 51 4.45 11.79 4.41
N VAL A 52 5.18 11.04 5.24
CA VAL A 52 6.11 9.99 4.77
C VAL A 52 5.33 8.85 4.11
N TRP A 53 4.26 8.38 4.77
CA TRP A 53 3.36 7.37 4.21
C TRP A 53 2.81 7.80 2.85
N ASP A 54 2.23 8.99 2.76
CA ASP A 54 1.59 9.49 1.54
C ASP A 54 2.58 9.53 0.35
N ARG A 55 3.80 9.98 0.62
CA ARG A 55 4.82 10.16 -0.41
C ARG A 55 5.54 8.89 -0.82
N TYR A 56 5.89 8.03 0.13
CA TYR A 56 6.78 6.89 -0.10
C TYR A 56 6.07 5.55 -0.11
N VAL A 57 4.82 5.48 0.36
CA VAL A 57 4.06 4.23 0.45
C VAL A 57 2.77 4.33 -0.36
N TRP A 58 1.95 5.36 -0.12
CA TRP A 58 0.68 5.55 -0.81
C TRP A 58 0.84 5.86 -2.29
N GLU A 59 1.72 6.79 -2.67
CA GLU A 59 1.93 7.12 -4.09
C GLU A 59 2.33 5.89 -4.95
N PRO A 60 3.31 5.05 -4.55
CA PRO A 60 3.62 3.84 -5.31
C PRO A 60 2.51 2.79 -5.23
N LEU A 61 1.83 2.63 -4.09
CA LEU A 61 0.66 1.74 -3.97
C LEU A 61 -0.47 2.14 -4.93
N ALA A 62 -0.83 3.42 -4.97
CA ALA A 62 -1.90 3.94 -5.81
C ALA A 62 -1.61 3.71 -7.31
N ARG A 63 -0.36 3.92 -7.74
CA ARG A 63 0.06 3.61 -9.12
C ARG A 63 -0.04 2.12 -9.43
N ARG A 64 0.23 1.24 -8.46
CA ARG A 64 0.07 -0.20 -8.62
C ARG A 64 -1.40 -0.60 -8.70
N GLN A 65 -2.24 -0.03 -7.83
CA GLN A 65 -3.67 -0.30 -7.83
C GLN A 65 -4.34 0.15 -9.13
N GLU A 66 -3.96 1.32 -9.67
CA GLU A 66 -4.40 1.77 -10.99
C GLU A 66 -4.00 0.78 -12.11
N LYS A 67 -2.77 0.26 -12.09
CA LYS A 67 -2.33 -0.78 -13.06
C LYS A 67 -3.12 -2.08 -12.94
N LEU A 68 -3.48 -2.50 -11.74
CA LEU A 68 -4.26 -3.72 -11.49
C LEU A 68 -5.72 -3.52 -11.92
N GLU A 69 -6.29 -2.34 -11.67
CA GLU A 69 -7.65 -1.99 -12.07
C GLU A 69 -7.76 -1.90 -13.60
N ILE A 70 -6.78 -1.29 -14.28
CA ILE A 70 -6.68 -1.28 -15.75
C ILE A 70 -6.57 -2.71 -16.33
N GLN A 71 -5.80 -3.60 -15.70
CA GLN A 71 -5.72 -5.01 -16.12
C GLN A 71 -7.04 -5.75 -15.96
N ARG A 72 -7.79 -5.49 -14.88
CA ARG A 72 -9.13 -6.08 -14.67
C ARG A 72 -10.13 -5.68 -15.75
N ILE A 73 -10.08 -4.43 -16.21
CA ILE A 73 -10.95 -3.91 -17.27
C ILE A 73 -10.56 -4.55 -18.62
N VAL A 74 -9.28 -4.80 -18.86
CA VAL A 74 -8.79 -5.47 -20.07
C VAL A 74 -9.19 -6.96 -20.10
N ASP A 75 -9.10 -7.66 -18.97
CA ASP A 75 -9.46 -9.09 -18.88
C ASP A 75 -10.97 -9.35 -18.99
N SER A 76 -11.81 -8.44 -18.48
CA SER A 76 -13.28 -8.55 -18.61
C SER A 76 -13.84 -8.18 -19.99
N ASN A 77 -12.98 -7.85 -20.97
CA ASN A 77 -13.41 -7.65 -22.35
C ASN A 77 -12.65 -8.60 -23.29
N PRO A 78 -12.92 -9.91 -23.22
CA PRO A 78 -12.44 -10.85 -24.24
C PRO A 78 -13.12 -10.47 -25.56
N LYS A 79 -12.29 -10.24 -26.60
CA LYS A 79 -12.76 -9.98 -27.96
C LYS A 79 -13.51 -11.17 -28.54
#